data_AF-A0A5J6G7M0-F1
#
_entry.id   AF-A0A5J6G7M0-F1
#
_cell.length_a   1.000
_cell.length_b   1.000
_cell.length_c   1.000
_cell.angle_alpha   90.00
_cell.angle_beta   90.00
_cell.angle_gamma   90.00
#
_symmetry.space_group_name_H-M   'P 1'
#
loop_
_entity.id
_entity.type
_entity.pdbx_description
1 polymer ?
#
loop_
_entity_poly.entity_id
_entity_poly.type
_entity_poly.pdbx_seq_one_letter_code
_entity_poly.pdbx_strand_id
1 'polypeptide(L)'
;MSETRYFEKSEGAVVRHWRISRSGIRCHIAWGRVGGRTLGSSMTLDDAAHAVRHVNKKVAEKLRQGYVEVAADPSFAAADAAPDPLADAPLLEVMRVSESQRYAGAWEFFWNGYEEVAGHPGTFAKFHDFRAGPGPFHDYLVLADDGRRGLSFVVKEPGHSRERVSAFLDFVRPRVGLAFDGRSHHKVALPAPVGRLDHVLFCAPSLHGARYGGRLAGAFPVHGCEIADEDTETLVEARIKGRGSLPSTTWDRDPCPVLDLKFDLRRESGFAELGGRSAVREKTFKVYPRPMLERALRLLPEATADSTLEIRNHRREVLTLTPPDLAPGTAAEIDRFLLGGPVLR
;
A
#
# COMPACT_ATOMS: atom_id res chain seq x y z
N MET A 1 -18.21 -14.21 -12.55
CA MET A 1 -19.03 -13.23 -13.30
C MET A 1 -18.43 -11.85 -13.07
N SER A 2 -18.07 -11.15 -14.15
CA SER A 2 -17.64 -9.76 -14.10
C SER A 2 -18.85 -8.84 -14.26
N GLU A 3 -18.95 -7.80 -13.44
CA GLU A 3 -20.03 -6.81 -13.48
C GLU A 3 -19.43 -5.43 -13.63
N THR A 4 -19.93 -4.60 -14.55
CA THR A 4 -19.48 -3.21 -14.71
C THR A 4 -20.68 -2.27 -14.71
N ARG A 5 -20.57 -1.18 -13.96
CA ARG A 5 -21.61 -0.15 -13.82
C ARG A 5 -21.03 1.21 -14.18
N TYR A 6 -21.79 2.00 -14.94
CA TYR A 6 -21.37 3.27 -15.51
C TYR A 6 -22.20 4.42 -14.94
N PHE A 7 -21.55 5.53 -14.66
CA PHE A 7 -22.16 6.69 -14.03
C PHE A 7 -21.65 7.97 -14.66
N GLU A 8 -22.53 8.94 -14.81
CA GLU A 8 -22.19 10.26 -15.33
C GLU A 8 -22.67 11.38 -14.40
N LYS A 9 -21.95 12.50 -14.45
CA LYS A 9 -22.33 13.74 -13.79
C LYS A 9 -22.05 14.91 -14.73
N SER A 10 -23.09 15.67 -15.05
CA SER A 10 -22.97 16.90 -15.84
C SER A 10 -22.73 18.10 -14.93
N GLU A 11 -21.63 18.81 -15.15
CA GLU A 11 -21.28 20.07 -14.50
C GLU A 11 -21.16 21.14 -15.60
N GLY A 12 -22.29 21.79 -15.93
CA GLY A 12 -22.37 22.70 -17.07
C GLY A 12 -22.12 22.00 -18.41
N ALA A 13 -21.14 22.48 -19.19
CA ALA A 13 -20.74 21.88 -20.46
C ALA A 13 -19.76 20.69 -20.33
N VAL A 14 -19.40 20.30 -19.09
CA VAL A 14 -18.46 19.22 -18.83
C VAL A 14 -19.20 18.01 -18.28
N VAL A 15 -19.15 16.90 -19.02
CA VAL A 15 -19.61 15.59 -18.54
C VAL A 15 -18.43 14.83 -17.94
N ARG A 16 -18.56 14.43 -16.68
CA ARG A 16 -17.62 13.53 -16.00
C ARG A 16 -18.20 12.13 -16.01
N HIS A 17 -17.36 11.15 -16.28
CA HIS A 17 -17.70 9.74 -16.16
C HIS A 17 -17.02 9.13 -14.94
N TRP A 18 -17.69 8.14 -14.35
CA TRP A 18 -17.17 7.27 -13.31
C TRP A 18 -17.72 5.87 -13.55
N ARG A 19 -16.89 4.84 -13.47
CA ARG A 19 -17.32 3.45 -13.57
C ARG A 19 -16.67 2.60 -12.51
N ILE A 20 -17.33 1.50 -12.18
CA ILE A 20 -16.80 0.44 -11.34
C ILE A 20 -17.06 -0.92 -11.98
N SER A 21 -16.00 -1.69 -12.14
CA SER A 21 -16.02 -3.08 -12.60
C SER A 21 -15.62 -3.98 -11.44
N ARG A 22 -16.31 -5.10 -11.24
CA ARG A 22 -15.91 -6.16 -10.31
C ARG A 22 -15.68 -7.45 -11.06
N SER A 23 -14.53 -8.08 -10.87
CA SER A 23 -14.23 -9.44 -11.32
C SER A 23 -13.79 -10.29 -10.14
N GLY A 24 -14.67 -11.17 -9.66
CA GLY A 24 -14.44 -11.93 -8.43
C GLY A 24 -14.25 -11.02 -7.23
N ILE A 25 -13.07 -11.06 -6.63
CA ILE A 25 -12.68 -10.23 -5.48
C ILE A 25 -11.98 -8.92 -5.88
N ARG A 26 -11.76 -8.67 -7.19
CA ARG A 26 -11.14 -7.43 -7.66
C ARG A 26 -12.18 -6.42 -8.08
N CYS A 27 -11.95 -5.16 -7.73
CA CYS A 27 -12.71 -4.00 -8.17
C CYS A 27 -11.78 -3.04 -8.93
N HIS A 28 -12.20 -2.61 -10.11
CA HIS A 28 -11.55 -1.59 -10.91
C HIS A 28 -12.46 -0.38 -10.98
N ILE A 29 -11.96 0.77 -10.59
CA ILE A 29 -12.69 2.04 -10.67
C ILE A 29 -11.98 2.89 -11.72
N ALA A 30 -12.73 3.49 -12.64
CA ALA A 30 -12.18 4.44 -13.60
C ALA A 30 -13.01 5.72 -13.65
N TRP A 31 -12.38 6.86 -13.91
CA TRP A 31 -13.03 8.17 -13.93
C TRP A 31 -12.29 9.17 -14.80
N GLY A 32 -13.02 10.17 -15.29
CA GLY A 32 -12.46 11.21 -16.13
C GLY A 32 -13.51 12.15 -16.69
N ARG A 33 -13.09 13.04 -17.59
CA ARG A 33 -13.99 13.80 -18.44
C ARG A 33 -14.33 12.93 -19.66
N VAL A 34 -15.58 12.95 -20.12
CA VAL A 34 -15.96 12.31 -21.40
C VAL A 34 -15.13 12.92 -22.54
N GLY A 35 -14.47 12.07 -23.34
CA GLY A 35 -13.52 12.49 -24.37
C GLY A 35 -12.14 12.96 -23.86
N GLY A 36 -11.90 12.90 -22.55
CA GLY A 36 -10.61 13.23 -21.92
C GLY A 36 -9.85 12.00 -21.43
N ARG A 37 -8.71 12.23 -20.79
CA ARG A 37 -7.91 11.15 -20.18
C ARG A 37 -8.70 10.45 -19.06
N THR A 38 -8.79 9.14 -19.14
CA THR A 38 -9.36 8.28 -18.10
C THR A 38 -8.28 7.93 -17.08
N LEU A 39 -8.60 8.14 -15.81
CA LEU A 39 -7.81 7.69 -14.66
C LEU A 39 -8.47 6.46 -14.06
N GLY A 40 -7.70 5.67 -13.29
CA GLY A 40 -8.27 4.52 -12.62
C GLY A 40 -7.50 4.09 -11.39
N SER A 41 -8.17 3.24 -10.60
CA SER A 41 -7.63 2.56 -9.44
C SER A 41 -8.16 1.13 -9.44
N SER A 42 -7.33 0.20 -9.04
CA SER A 42 -7.71 -1.21 -8.88
C SER A 42 -7.49 -1.60 -7.44
N MET A 43 -8.36 -2.46 -6.91
CA MET A 43 -8.29 -2.95 -5.55
C MET A 43 -8.71 -4.42 -5.50
N THR A 44 -8.01 -5.22 -4.69
CA THR A 44 -8.40 -6.58 -4.35
C THR A 44 -8.99 -6.60 -2.95
N LEU A 45 -10.17 -7.20 -2.80
CA LEU A 45 -10.90 -7.30 -1.54
C LEU A 45 -10.75 -8.70 -0.96
N ASP A 46 -11.07 -8.86 0.33
CA ASP A 46 -10.81 -10.09 1.10
C ASP A 46 -11.57 -11.30 0.55
N ASP A 47 -12.83 -11.08 0.15
CA ASP A 47 -13.72 -12.10 -0.35
C ASP A 47 -14.77 -11.50 -1.31
N ALA A 48 -15.54 -12.37 -1.97
CA ALA A 48 -16.54 -11.95 -2.94
C ALA A 48 -17.67 -11.12 -2.31
N ALA A 49 -18.06 -11.42 -1.07
CA ALA A 49 -19.09 -10.66 -0.36
C ALA A 49 -18.59 -9.27 0.05
N HIS A 50 -17.32 -9.14 0.42
CA HIS A 50 -16.65 -7.86 0.65
C HIS A 50 -16.58 -7.06 -0.64
N ALA A 51 -16.20 -7.67 -1.76
CA ALA A 51 -16.23 -7.01 -3.07
C ALA A 51 -17.63 -6.49 -3.43
N VAL A 52 -18.70 -7.27 -3.20
CA VAL A 52 -20.09 -6.82 -3.38
C VAL A 52 -20.41 -5.61 -2.50
N ARG A 53 -20.12 -5.68 -1.19
CA ARG A 53 -20.36 -4.57 -0.25
C ARG A 53 -19.58 -3.32 -0.65
N HIS A 54 -18.34 -3.49 -1.13
CA HIS A 54 -17.50 -2.40 -1.59
C HIS A 54 -18.09 -1.70 -2.81
N VAL A 55 -18.51 -2.47 -3.83
CA VAL A 55 -19.16 -1.94 -5.04
C VAL A 55 -20.40 -1.16 -4.64
N ASN A 56 -21.30 -1.76 -3.85
CA ASN A 56 -22.54 -1.11 -3.43
C ASN A 56 -22.29 0.18 -2.65
N LYS A 57 -21.30 0.18 -1.75
CA LYS A 57 -20.89 1.38 -1.01
C LYS A 57 -20.41 2.49 -1.95
N LYS A 58 -19.53 2.15 -2.91
CA LYS A 58 -18.98 3.13 -3.86
C LYS A 58 -20.04 3.71 -4.78
N VAL A 59 -20.96 2.86 -5.26
CA VAL A 59 -22.14 3.29 -6.01
C VAL A 59 -23.00 4.25 -5.18
N ALA A 60 -23.35 3.89 -3.94
CA ALA A 60 -24.13 4.76 -3.07
C ALA A 60 -23.42 6.09 -2.73
N GLU A 61 -22.09 6.09 -2.58
CA GLU A 61 -21.29 7.31 -2.47
C GLU A 61 -21.41 8.20 -3.71
N LYS A 62 -21.34 7.62 -4.92
CA LYS A 62 -21.39 8.37 -6.18
C LYS A 62 -22.79 8.91 -6.48
N LEU A 63 -23.83 8.13 -6.24
CA LEU A 63 -25.22 8.59 -6.35
C LEU A 63 -25.48 9.80 -5.44
N ARG A 64 -24.98 9.79 -4.20
CA ARG A 64 -25.06 10.96 -3.29
C ARG A 64 -24.27 12.18 -3.77
N GLN A 65 -23.27 12.00 -4.62
CA GLN A 65 -22.48 13.08 -5.23
C GLN A 65 -23.16 13.66 -6.49
N GLY A 66 -24.37 13.20 -6.84
CA GLY A 66 -25.12 13.63 -8.02
C GLY A 66 -24.73 12.93 -9.31
N TYR A 67 -24.01 11.80 -9.23
CA TYR A 67 -23.84 10.94 -10.39
C TYR A 67 -25.14 10.16 -10.65
N VAL A 68 -25.47 9.96 -11.91
CA VAL A 68 -26.60 9.15 -12.37
C VAL A 68 -26.06 7.90 -13.04
N GLU A 69 -26.63 6.74 -12.73
CA GLU A 69 -26.28 5.50 -13.42
C GLU A 69 -26.82 5.54 -14.85
N VAL A 70 -25.96 5.25 -15.81
CA VAL A 70 -26.30 5.24 -17.24
C VAL A 70 -26.13 3.82 -17.77
N ALA A 71 -26.87 3.49 -18.83
CA ALA A 71 -26.58 2.28 -19.59
C ALA A 71 -25.12 2.33 -20.09
N ALA A 72 -24.52 1.16 -20.28
CA ALA A 72 -23.20 1.08 -20.91
C ALA A 72 -23.29 1.74 -22.29
N ASP A 73 -22.83 2.99 -22.41
CA ASP A 73 -22.87 3.69 -23.68
C ASP A 73 -21.88 2.99 -24.63
N PRO A 74 -22.31 2.62 -25.85
CA PRO A 74 -21.49 1.94 -26.85
C PRO A 74 -20.16 2.66 -27.13
N SER A 75 -20.10 3.98 -26.96
CA SER A 75 -18.89 4.77 -27.12
C SER A 75 -17.83 4.44 -26.05
N PHE A 76 -18.24 4.10 -24.82
CA PHE A 76 -17.34 3.64 -23.77
C PHE A 76 -16.93 2.19 -23.97
N ALA A 77 -17.86 1.33 -24.41
CA ALA A 77 -17.55 -0.06 -24.76
C ALA A 77 -16.58 -0.13 -25.96
N ALA A 78 -16.76 0.74 -26.96
CA ALA A 78 -15.86 0.86 -28.11
C ALA A 78 -14.49 1.45 -27.73
N ALA A 79 -14.44 2.41 -26.80
CA ALA A 79 -13.18 2.92 -26.26
C ALA A 79 -12.42 1.86 -25.43
N ASP A 80 -13.13 0.98 -24.72
CA ASP A 80 -12.53 -0.16 -24.01
C ASP A 80 -12.15 -1.33 -24.93
N ALA A 81 -12.88 -1.51 -26.05
CA ALA A 81 -12.62 -2.56 -27.04
C ALA A 81 -11.58 -2.13 -28.09
N ALA A 82 -11.22 -0.85 -28.15
CA ALA A 82 -10.13 -0.37 -28.97
C ALA A 82 -8.84 -1.10 -28.54
N PRO A 83 -8.09 -1.72 -29.46
CA PRO A 83 -6.82 -2.34 -29.12
C PRO A 83 -5.93 -1.30 -28.46
N ASP A 84 -5.42 -1.60 -27.26
CA ASP A 84 -4.34 -0.79 -26.69
C ASP A 84 -3.14 -0.93 -27.64
N PRO A 85 -2.73 0.13 -28.35
CA PRO A 85 -1.64 0.04 -29.31
C PRO A 85 -0.31 -0.34 -28.64
N LEU A 86 -0.24 -0.22 -27.31
CA LEU A 86 0.90 -0.61 -26.51
C LEU A 86 0.71 -1.96 -25.79
N ALA A 87 -0.37 -2.71 -26.04
CA ALA A 87 -0.69 -3.96 -25.35
C ALA A 87 0.51 -4.92 -25.27
N ASP A 88 1.22 -5.07 -26.39
CA ASP A 88 2.38 -5.95 -26.54
C ASP A 88 3.74 -5.24 -26.40
N ALA A 89 3.73 -3.93 -26.17
CA ALA A 89 4.96 -3.14 -26.10
C ALA A 89 5.79 -3.44 -24.83
N PRO A 90 7.12 -3.37 -24.90
CA PRO A 90 8.00 -3.42 -23.72
C PRO A 90 7.67 -2.31 -22.73
N LEU A 91 7.88 -2.57 -21.43
CA LEU A 91 7.57 -1.62 -20.36
C LEU A 91 8.27 -0.27 -20.56
N LEU A 92 9.55 -0.27 -20.95
CA LEU A 92 10.29 0.99 -21.17
C LEU A 92 9.66 1.84 -22.28
N GLU A 93 9.09 1.22 -23.31
CA GLU A 93 8.36 1.94 -24.35
C GLU A 93 7.05 2.51 -23.82
N VAL A 94 6.29 1.73 -23.02
CA VAL A 94 5.08 2.23 -22.36
C VAL A 94 5.39 3.40 -21.44
N MET A 95 6.47 3.31 -20.66
CA MET A 95 6.95 4.38 -19.79
C MET A 95 7.31 5.62 -20.61
N ARG A 96 8.10 5.46 -21.68
CA ARG A 96 8.45 6.56 -22.59
C ARG A 96 7.23 7.27 -23.13
N VAL A 97 6.29 6.53 -23.73
CA VAL A 97 5.07 7.12 -24.30
C VAL A 97 4.24 7.82 -23.21
N SER A 98 4.07 7.18 -22.04
CA SER A 98 3.31 7.75 -20.92
C SER A 98 3.95 9.03 -20.36
N GLU A 99 5.26 9.06 -20.18
CA GLU A 99 5.96 10.21 -19.62
C GLU A 99 6.06 11.36 -20.63
N SER A 100 6.35 11.08 -21.91
CA SER A 100 6.39 12.09 -22.98
C SER A 100 5.07 12.84 -23.16
N GLN A 101 3.94 12.25 -22.78
CA GLN A 101 2.63 12.92 -22.80
C GLN A 101 2.45 13.97 -21.69
N ARG A 102 3.33 14.04 -20.69
CA ARG A 102 3.18 14.99 -19.57
C ARG A 102 3.57 16.42 -19.97
N TYR A 103 4.70 16.56 -20.64
CA TYR A 103 5.23 17.81 -21.20
C TYR A 103 6.43 17.49 -22.11
N ALA A 104 6.78 18.42 -23.00
CA ALA A 104 7.94 18.26 -23.89
C ALA A 104 9.23 18.05 -23.06
N GLY A 105 9.99 17.00 -23.36
CA GLY A 105 11.22 16.67 -22.62
C GLY A 105 10.99 15.88 -21.31
N ALA A 106 9.75 15.50 -20.98
CA ALA A 106 9.45 14.82 -19.72
C ALA A 106 10.12 13.45 -19.59
N TRP A 107 10.20 12.69 -20.69
CA TRP A 107 10.86 11.39 -20.69
C TRP A 107 12.36 11.54 -20.42
N GLU A 108 13.02 12.47 -21.11
CA GLU A 108 14.43 12.75 -20.94
C GLU A 108 14.69 13.20 -19.50
N PHE A 109 13.86 14.07 -18.94
CA PHE A 109 13.97 14.47 -17.54
C PHE A 109 13.82 13.28 -16.56
N PHE A 110 12.84 12.40 -16.80
CA PHE A 110 12.56 11.26 -15.95
C PHE A 110 13.64 10.17 -16.04
N TRP A 111 14.00 9.77 -17.26
CA TRP A 111 14.87 8.64 -17.57
C TRP A 111 16.36 8.98 -17.56
N ASN A 112 16.75 10.23 -17.83
CA ASN A 112 18.17 10.60 -17.83
C ASN A 112 18.82 10.29 -16.47
N GLY A 113 20.00 9.67 -16.50
CA GLY A 113 20.72 9.21 -15.30
C GLY A 113 20.33 7.83 -14.79
N TYR A 114 19.41 7.12 -15.45
CA TYR A 114 19.28 5.67 -15.24
C TYR A 114 20.41 4.93 -15.95
N GLU A 115 21.11 4.09 -15.20
CA GLU A 115 22.20 3.23 -15.67
C GLU A 115 21.88 1.77 -15.38
N GLU A 116 22.31 0.85 -16.26
CA GLU A 116 22.16 -0.58 -16.00
C GLU A 116 23.06 -1.00 -14.82
N VAL A 117 22.50 -1.77 -13.90
CA VAL A 117 23.19 -2.20 -12.69
C VAL A 117 24.16 -3.33 -13.05
N ALA A 118 25.45 -3.13 -12.79
CA ALA A 118 26.48 -4.11 -13.10
C ALA A 118 26.15 -5.50 -12.50
N GLY A 119 26.21 -6.54 -13.34
CA GLY A 119 25.90 -7.92 -12.96
C GLY A 119 24.42 -8.29 -12.99
N HIS A 120 23.52 -7.32 -13.22
CA HIS A 120 22.07 -7.50 -13.15
C HIS A 120 21.38 -7.03 -14.44
N PRO A 121 21.46 -7.79 -15.54
CA PRO A 121 20.91 -7.38 -16.82
C PRO A 121 19.40 -7.12 -16.73
N GLY A 122 18.94 -6.06 -17.38
CA GLY A 122 17.54 -5.62 -17.30
C GLY A 122 17.15 -4.94 -15.99
N THR A 123 18.14 -4.61 -15.14
CA THR A 123 17.94 -3.77 -13.95
C THR A 123 18.61 -2.43 -14.14
N PHE A 124 17.86 -1.35 -13.89
CA PHE A 124 18.34 0.02 -14.02
C PHE A 124 18.27 0.74 -12.68
N ALA A 125 19.22 1.63 -12.41
CA ALA A 125 19.24 2.45 -11.21
C ALA A 125 19.52 3.91 -11.55
N LYS A 126 18.88 4.82 -10.82
CA LYS A 126 19.17 6.26 -10.87
C LYS A 126 19.38 6.80 -9.47
N PHE A 127 20.43 7.60 -9.31
CA PHE A 127 20.64 8.35 -8.08
C PHE A 127 19.91 9.69 -8.13
N HIS A 128 19.24 10.03 -7.04
CA HIS A 128 18.52 11.28 -6.85
C HIS A 128 19.13 12.06 -5.67
N ASP A 129 19.82 13.17 -5.97
CA ASP A 129 20.45 14.04 -4.95
C ASP A 129 19.47 15.07 -4.37
N PHE A 130 18.37 14.61 -3.75
CA PHE A 130 17.36 15.50 -3.15
C PHE A 130 17.78 16.03 -1.76
N ARG A 131 18.73 16.97 -1.73
CA ARG A 131 19.27 17.56 -0.49
C ARG A 131 18.29 18.41 0.32
N ALA A 132 17.32 19.04 -0.34
CA ALA A 132 16.31 19.88 0.31
C ALA A 132 15.00 19.13 0.64
N GLY A 133 14.97 17.81 0.44
CA GLY A 133 13.74 17.01 0.51
C GLY A 133 13.92 15.72 1.32
N PRO A 134 13.39 14.57 0.86
CA PRO A 134 13.38 13.31 1.62
C PRO A 134 14.78 12.69 1.86
N GLY A 135 15.85 13.39 1.48
CA GLY A 135 17.23 12.93 1.44
C GLY A 135 17.59 12.30 0.08
N PRO A 136 18.89 12.09 -0.18
CA PRO A 136 19.33 11.37 -1.36
C PRO A 136 18.88 9.90 -1.36
N PHE A 137 18.60 9.36 -2.54
CA PHE A 137 18.19 7.96 -2.70
C PHE A 137 18.50 7.41 -4.10
N HIS A 138 18.55 6.09 -4.19
CA HIS A 138 18.59 5.33 -5.42
C HIS A 138 17.20 4.78 -5.76
N ASP A 139 16.73 5.04 -6.97
CA ASP A 139 15.52 4.46 -7.55
C ASP A 139 15.91 3.30 -8.47
N TYR A 140 15.33 2.13 -8.28
CA TYR A 140 15.63 0.91 -9.02
C TYR A 140 14.42 0.46 -9.82
N LEU A 141 14.66 0.05 -11.06
CA LEU A 141 13.70 -0.61 -11.95
C LEU A 141 14.25 -1.97 -12.36
N VAL A 142 13.53 -3.05 -12.03
CA VAL A 142 13.86 -4.43 -12.39
C VAL A 142 12.86 -4.91 -13.42
N LEU A 143 13.30 -5.15 -14.65
CA LEU A 143 12.43 -5.72 -15.69
C LEU A 143 12.25 -7.23 -15.49
N ALA A 144 11.06 -7.72 -15.82
CA ALA A 144 10.84 -9.14 -16.08
C ALA A 144 11.63 -9.58 -17.32
N ASP A 145 11.86 -10.89 -17.48
CA ASP A 145 12.60 -11.44 -18.62
C ASP A 145 11.95 -11.13 -19.98
N ASP A 146 10.61 -10.98 -20.02
CA ASP A 146 9.88 -10.56 -21.22
C ASP A 146 9.95 -9.05 -21.50
N GLY A 147 10.52 -8.27 -20.57
CA GLY A 147 10.62 -6.81 -20.63
C GLY A 147 9.28 -6.07 -20.58
N ARG A 148 8.14 -6.75 -20.44
CA ARG A 148 6.80 -6.16 -20.50
C ARG A 148 6.29 -5.68 -19.15
N ARG A 149 6.91 -6.15 -18.07
CA ARG A 149 6.56 -5.82 -16.68
C ARG A 149 7.82 -5.54 -15.88
N GLY A 150 7.65 -4.93 -14.71
CA GLY A 150 8.77 -4.69 -13.82
C GLY A 150 8.38 -4.42 -12.38
N LEU A 151 9.38 -4.46 -11.51
CA LEU A 151 9.31 -4.01 -10.14
C LEU A 151 10.08 -2.69 -10.02
N SER A 152 9.58 -1.79 -9.18
CA SER A 152 10.38 -0.67 -8.69
C SER A 152 10.53 -0.70 -7.17
N PHE A 153 11.69 -0.26 -6.71
CA PHE A 153 11.98 -0.08 -5.30
C PHE A 153 12.97 1.06 -5.11
N VAL A 154 12.96 1.66 -3.92
CA VAL A 154 13.84 2.77 -3.57
C VAL A 154 14.73 2.37 -2.39
N VAL A 155 15.97 2.82 -2.43
CA VAL A 155 16.93 2.68 -1.33
C VAL A 155 17.45 4.06 -1.00
N LYS A 156 17.16 4.55 0.21
CA LYS A 156 17.75 5.82 0.66
C LYS A 156 19.26 5.67 0.79
N GLU A 157 19.98 6.75 0.50
CA GLU A 157 21.43 6.77 0.54
C GLU A 157 21.96 6.33 1.93
N PRO A 158 21.39 6.79 3.06
CA PRO A 158 21.59 6.13 4.34
C PRO A 158 21.13 4.67 4.30
N GLY A 159 22.07 3.74 4.49
CA GLY A 159 21.81 2.30 4.47
C GLY A 159 21.93 1.66 3.08
N HIS A 160 22.22 2.44 2.03
CA HIS A 160 22.59 1.88 0.72
C HIS A 160 23.91 1.14 0.78
N SER A 161 23.97 -0.02 0.12
CA SER A 161 25.21 -0.75 -0.13
C SER A 161 25.05 -1.52 -1.42
N ARG A 162 26.05 -1.42 -2.31
CA ARG A 162 26.07 -2.16 -3.58
C ARG A 162 25.94 -3.67 -3.37
N GLU A 163 26.62 -4.20 -2.36
CA GLU A 163 26.57 -5.64 -2.03
C GLU A 163 25.16 -6.06 -1.57
N ARG A 164 24.54 -5.29 -0.66
CA ARG A 164 23.18 -5.56 -0.18
C ARG A 164 22.16 -5.48 -1.32
N VAL A 165 22.26 -4.46 -2.17
CA VAL A 165 21.39 -4.32 -3.33
C VAL A 165 21.59 -5.47 -4.31
N SER A 166 22.82 -5.87 -4.58
CA SER A 166 23.11 -7.03 -5.44
C SER A 166 22.44 -8.30 -4.91
N ALA A 167 22.62 -8.61 -3.63
CA ALA A 167 21.99 -9.78 -3.00
C ALA A 167 20.45 -9.72 -3.04
N PHE A 168 19.87 -8.52 -2.86
CA PHE A 168 18.44 -8.32 -3.02
C PHE A 168 17.97 -8.56 -4.47
N LEU A 169 18.71 -8.03 -5.46
CA LEU A 169 18.42 -8.20 -6.88
C LEU A 169 18.48 -9.66 -7.33
N ASP A 170 19.48 -10.41 -6.87
CA ASP A 170 19.58 -11.88 -7.10
C ASP A 170 18.32 -12.61 -6.63
N PHE A 171 17.70 -12.13 -5.55
CA PHE A 171 16.47 -12.69 -5.04
C PHE A 171 15.22 -12.20 -5.81
N VAL A 172 15.07 -10.90 -6.07
CA VAL A 172 13.82 -10.34 -6.61
C VAL A 172 13.66 -10.54 -8.12
N ARG A 173 14.74 -10.49 -8.90
CA ARG A 173 14.69 -10.56 -10.36
C ARG A 173 14.00 -11.84 -10.88
N PRO A 174 14.35 -13.07 -10.44
CA PRO A 174 13.64 -14.28 -10.89
C PRO A 174 12.20 -14.39 -10.34
N ARG A 175 11.75 -13.44 -9.51
CA ARG A 175 10.46 -13.46 -8.79
C ARG A 175 9.54 -12.31 -9.16
N VAL A 176 9.86 -11.52 -10.19
CA VAL A 176 9.02 -10.39 -10.66
C VAL A 176 7.56 -10.83 -10.87
N GLY A 177 7.33 -12.05 -11.37
CA GLY A 177 6.01 -12.60 -11.61
C GLY A 177 5.09 -12.66 -10.38
N LEU A 178 5.63 -12.73 -9.15
CA LEU A 178 4.83 -12.76 -7.92
C LEU A 178 3.95 -11.51 -7.77
N ALA A 179 4.39 -10.35 -8.24
CA ALA A 179 3.59 -9.13 -8.16
C ALA A 179 2.46 -9.07 -9.21
N PHE A 180 2.41 -10.02 -10.14
CA PHE A 180 1.47 -10.03 -11.27
C PHE A 180 0.65 -11.33 -11.36
N ASP A 181 0.76 -12.23 -10.38
CA ASP A 181 0.02 -13.49 -10.33
C ASP A 181 -1.46 -13.31 -9.96
N GLY A 182 -1.82 -12.08 -9.58
CA GLY A 182 -3.18 -11.70 -9.28
C GLY A 182 -3.55 -11.61 -7.81
N ARG A 183 -2.61 -11.91 -6.90
CA ARG A 183 -2.73 -11.53 -5.49
C ARG A 183 -2.33 -10.06 -5.32
N SER A 184 -2.78 -9.43 -4.25
CA SER A 184 -2.39 -8.04 -3.95
C SER A 184 -0.93 -7.92 -3.54
N HIS A 185 -0.39 -8.91 -2.83
CA HIS A 185 0.99 -8.92 -2.36
C HIS A 185 1.45 -10.34 -2.00
N HIS A 186 2.76 -10.51 -1.85
CA HIS A 186 3.41 -11.68 -1.28
C HIS A 186 4.50 -11.24 -0.31
N LYS A 187 4.50 -11.77 0.93
CA LYS A 187 5.62 -11.66 1.85
C LYS A 187 6.45 -12.94 1.76
N VAL A 188 7.70 -12.84 1.34
CA VAL A 188 8.56 -14.01 1.08
C VAL A 188 9.82 -13.88 1.91
N ALA A 189 10.18 -14.93 2.66
CA ALA A 189 11.43 -14.97 3.41
C ALA A 189 12.63 -14.98 2.47
N LEU A 190 13.66 -14.21 2.83
CA LEU A 190 14.95 -14.25 2.17
C LEU A 190 15.74 -15.49 2.63
N PRO A 191 16.48 -16.17 1.73
CA PRO A 191 17.31 -17.32 2.11
C PRO A 191 18.45 -16.92 3.05
N ALA A 192 18.89 -15.66 2.98
CA ALA A 192 19.79 -15.02 3.91
C ALA A 192 19.39 -13.55 4.06
N PRO A 193 19.50 -12.93 5.26
CA PRO A 193 19.15 -11.53 5.44
C PRO A 193 19.95 -10.59 4.53
N VAL A 194 19.27 -9.60 3.95
CA VAL A 194 19.90 -8.47 3.27
C VAL A 194 20.08 -7.35 4.29
N GLY A 195 21.28 -7.26 4.86
CA GLY A 195 21.50 -6.43 6.04
C GLY A 195 20.74 -7.00 7.24
N ARG A 196 19.77 -6.23 7.76
CA ARG A 196 18.88 -6.69 8.85
C ARG A 196 17.51 -7.17 8.36
N LEU A 197 17.25 -7.03 7.07
CA LEU A 197 15.95 -7.34 6.46
C LEU A 197 15.94 -8.81 6.08
N ASP A 198 14.92 -9.54 6.51
CA ASP A 198 14.81 -11.00 6.37
C ASP A 198 13.67 -11.43 5.44
N HIS A 199 12.89 -10.48 4.91
CA HIS A 199 11.80 -10.74 3.98
C HIS A 199 11.76 -9.72 2.84
N VAL A 200 11.02 -10.08 1.78
CA VAL A 200 10.62 -9.18 0.70
C VAL A 200 9.11 -9.18 0.58
N LEU A 201 8.53 -7.98 0.55
CA LEU A 201 7.14 -7.75 0.20
C LEU A 201 7.07 -7.38 -1.29
N PHE A 202 6.54 -8.30 -2.10
CA PHE A 202 6.13 -8.02 -3.48
C PHE A 202 4.73 -7.43 -3.46
N CYS A 203 4.53 -6.25 -4.03
CA CYS A 203 3.27 -5.54 -4.06
C CYS A 203 2.76 -5.45 -5.50
N ALA A 204 1.53 -5.89 -5.73
CA ALA A 204 0.88 -5.76 -7.02
C ALA A 204 0.74 -4.28 -7.43
N PRO A 205 0.49 -4.01 -8.72
CA PRO A 205 0.31 -2.64 -9.20
C PRO A 205 -0.77 -1.85 -8.46
N SER A 206 -1.84 -2.48 -7.95
CA SER A 206 -2.85 -1.82 -7.10
C SER A 206 -2.21 -1.15 -5.88
N LEU A 207 -1.31 -1.86 -5.21
CA LEU A 207 -0.51 -1.37 -4.09
C LEU A 207 0.65 -0.46 -4.51
N HIS A 208 0.93 -0.32 -5.81
CA HIS A 208 2.00 0.54 -6.33
C HIS A 208 1.51 1.65 -7.28
N GLY A 209 0.25 2.08 -7.13
CA GLY A 209 -0.30 3.24 -7.85
C GLY A 209 -0.66 2.97 -9.31
N ALA A 210 -0.71 1.70 -9.71
CA ALA A 210 -1.15 1.21 -11.03
C ALA A 210 -0.49 1.92 -12.21
N ARG A 211 0.80 2.28 -12.06
CA ARG A 211 1.55 3.00 -13.10
C ARG A 211 1.66 2.19 -14.38
N TYR A 212 1.66 2.89 -15.51
CA TYR A 212 1.90 2.32 -16.85
C TYR A 212 0.96 1.16 -17.19
N GLY A 213 -0.35 1.36 -16.99
CA GLY A 213 -1.36 0.32 -17.25
C GLY A 213 -1.25 -0.88 -16.31
N GLY A 214 -0.67 -0.70 -15.12
CA GLY A 214 -0.44 -1.78 -14.18
C GLY A 214 0.71 -2.71 -14.56
N ARG A 215 1.67 -2.25 -15.38
CA ARG A 215 2.88 -3.02 -15.73
C ARG A 215 4.05 -2.83 -14.78
N LEU A 216 3.94 -1.85 -13.88
CA LEU A 216 4.94 -1.60 -12.83
C LEU A 216 4.35 -1.88 -11.45
N ALA A 217 5.02 -2.77 -10.74
CA ALA A 217 4.71 -3.20 -9.38
C ALA A 217 5.79 -2.71 -8.39
N GLY A 218 5.59 -2.96 -7.10
CA GLY A 218 6.54 -2.57 -6.06
C GLY A 218 7.24 -3.78 -5.42
N ALA A 219 8.47 -3.60 -4.97
CA ALA A 219 9.14 -4.52 -4.05
C ALA A 219 9.70 -3.75 -2.86
N PHE A 220 9.58 -4.32 -1.65
CA PHE A 220 10.06 -3.69 -0.42
C PHE A 220 10.78 -4.74 0.43
N PRO A 221 12.05 -4.52 0.80
CA PRO A 221 12.67 -5.34 1.82
C PRO A 221 12.13 -4.95 3.19
N VAL A 222 11.67 -5.95 3.95
CA VAL A 222 10.97 -5.76 5.22
C VAL A 222 11.52 -6.72 6.27
N HIS A 223 11.29 -6.38 7.54
CA HIS A 223 11.43 -7.35 8.63
C HIS A 223 10.17 -8.23 8.68
N GLY A 224 10.31 -9.48 9.11
CA GLY A 224 9.20 -10.44 9.14
C GLY A 224 8.00 -10.01 10.00
N CYS A 225 8.24 -9.11 10.96
CA CYS A 225 7.22 -8.55 11.83
C CYS A 225 6.47 -7.34 11.26
N GLU A 226 6.85 -6.78 10.11
CA GLU A 226 6.27 -5.52 9.61
C GLU A 226 4.98 -5.73 8.80
N ILE A 227 4.74 -6.95 8.30
CA ILE A 227 3.56 -7.34 7.52
C ILE A 227 3.07 -8.71 8.01
N ALA A 228 1.78 -8.87 8.29
CA ALA A 228 1.21 -10.18 8.62
C ALA A 228 1.01 -11.01 7.33
N ASP A 229 1.17 -12.33 7.40
CA ASP A 229 1.04 -13.21 6.23
C ASP A 229 -0.36 -13.21 5.60
N GLU A 230 -1.38 -12.93 6.42
CA GLU A 230 -2.78 -12.86 6.03
C GLU A 230 -3.32 -11.43 6.06
N ASP A 231 -2.45 -10.41 6.05
CA ASP A 231 -2.89 -9.04 5.93
C ASP A 231 -3.72 -8.87 4.64
N THR A 232 -4.78 -8.09 4.71
CA THR A 232 -5.58 -7.75 3.53
C THR A 232 -4.88 -6.68 2.71
N GLU A 233 -5.27 -6.48 1.44
CA GLU A 233 -4.72 -5.40 0.61
C GLU A 233 -4.85 -4.04 1.32
N THR A 234 -5.97 -3.80 2.03
CA THR A 234 -6.20 -2.56 2.78
C THR A 234 -5.22 -2.40 3.95
N LEU A 235 -4.91 -3.48 4.68
CA LEU A 235 -3.95 -3.42 5.78
C LEU A 235 -2.53 -3.19 5.24
N VAL A 236 -2.14 -3.90 4.18
CA VAL A 236 -0.84 -3.68 3.54
C VAL A 236 -0.73 -2.25 3.01
N GLU A 237 -1.74 -1.75 2.29
CA GLU A 237 -1.75 -0.37 1.80
C GLU A 237 -1.58 0.63 2.96
N ALA A 238 -2.29 0.43 4.07
CA ALA A 238 -2.16 1.27 5.24
C ALA A 238 -0.75 1.24 5.84
N ARG A 239 -0.05 0.10 5.78
CA ARG A 239 1.33 -0.07 6.22
C ARG A 239 2.38 0.42 5.23
N ILE A 240 2.08 0.56 3.94
CA ILE A 240 3.07 1.07 2.96
C ILE A 240 2.86 2.54 2.60
N LYS A 241 1.64 3.06 2.75
CA LYS A 241 1.25 4.43 2.33
C LYS A 241 0.42 5.18 3.37
N GLY A 242 -0.13 4.49 4.36
CA GLY A 242 -1.11 5.04 5.29
C GLY A 242 -0.53 5.56 6.59
N ARG A 243 -1.36 5.55 7.64
CA ARG A 243 -0.98 6.01 8.98
C ARG A 243 -0.14 4.93 9.66
N GLY A 244 1.13 5.22 9.91
CA GLY A 244 2.09 4.20 10.38
C GLY A 244 2.74 3.43 9.23
N SER A 245 2.96 4.10 8.10
CA SER A 245 3.71 3.55 6.98
C SER A 245 5.08 3.04 7.43
N LEU A 246 5.57 1.97 6.80
CA LEU A 246 6.96 1.52 6.85
C LEU A 246 7.85 2.76 6.80
N PRO A 247 8.56 3.07 7.89
CA PRO A 247 8.95 4.44 8.19
C PRO A 247 10.01 4.96 7.23
N SER A 248 10.74 4.05 6.57
CA SER A 248 11.86 4.43 5.73
C SER A 248 12.24 3.35 4.73
N THR A 249 12.69 3.80 3.56
CA THR A 249 13.41 3.01 2.56
C THR A 249 14.92 2.94 2.86
N THR A 250 15.36 3.32 4.06
CA THR A 250 16.70 3.03 4.56
C THR A 250 16.77 1.56 4.98
N TRP A 251 17.78 0.82 4.50
CA TRP A 251 17.86 -0.63 4.66
C TRP A 251 18.55 -1.09 5.95
N ASP A 252 19.01 -0.15 6.76
CA ASP A 252 19.66 -0.35 8.06
C ASP A 252 18.73 -0.04 9.26
N ARG A 253 17.46 0.29 8.99
CA ARG A 253 16.46 0.65 10.01
C ARG A 253 16.14 -0.48 10.99
N ASP A 254 15.70 -0.09 12.18
CA ASP A 254 15.06 -1.00 13.12
C ASP A 254 13.69 -1.49 12.60
N PRO A 255 13.22 -2.67 13.05
CA PRO A 255 11.93 -3.19 12.67
C PRO A 255 10.78 -2.25 13.06
N CYS A 256 9.81 -2.09 12.17
CA CYS A 256 8.54 -1.41 12.44
C CYS A 256 7.40 -2.44 12.53
N PRO A 257 7.21 -3.10 13.68
CA PRO A 257 6.29 -4.22 13.77
C PRO A 257 4.83 -3.80 13.54
N VAL A 258 4.02 -4.74 13.04
CA VAL A 258 2.57 -4.59 12.90
C VAL A 258 1.97 -4.11 14.22
N LEU A 259 1.32 -2.95 14.17
CA LEU A 259 0.61 -2.34 15.29
C LEU A 259 -0.85 -2.11 14.92
N ASP A 260 -1.67 -3.12 15.17
CA ASP A 260 -3.11 -3.05 14.97
C ASP A 260 -3.81 -2.82 16.31
N LEU A 261 -4.58 -1.74 16.42
CA LEU A 261 -5.28 -1.39 17.65
C LEU A 261 -6.79 -1.51 17.50
N LYS A 262 -7.42 -2.01 18.56
CA LYS A 262 -8.85 -1.93 18.83
C LYS A 262 -9.00 -1.52 20.30
N PHE A 263 -9.88 -0.57 20.59
CA PHE A 263 -9.99 -0.07 21.97
C PHE A 263 -11.36 0.53 22.25
N ASP A 264 -11.79 0.45 23.50
CA ASP A 264 -12.94 1.16 24.06
C ASP A 264 -12.48 1.74 25.40
N LEU A 265 -12.08 3.00 25.39
CA LEU A 265 -11.60 3.71 26.57
C LEU A 265 -12.68 4.70 27.00
N ARG A 266 -13.11 4.61 28.26
CA ARG A 266 -14.21 5.42 28.80
C ARG A 266 -13.82 6.03 30.13
N ARG A 267 -14.21 7.29 30.34
CA ARG A 267 -14.03 8.01 31.61
C ARG A 267 -15.22 8.92 31.85
N GLU A 268 -15.87 8.77 33.00
CA GLU A 268 -17.10 9.52 33.35
C GLU A 268 -16.89 11.03 33.33
N SER A 269 -15.77 11.51 33.90
CA SER A 269 -15.39 12.93 33.93
C SER A 269 -14.75 13.44 32.64
N GLY A 270 -14.58 12.58 31.64
CA GLY A 270 -13.89 12.91 30.40
C GLY A 270 -12.37 12.88 30.49
N PHE A 271 -11.71 12.65 29.35
CA PHE A 271 -10.26 12.69 29.24
C PHE A 271 -9.80 14.13 28.94
N ALA A 272 -8.94 14.69 29.79
CA ALA A 272 -8.42 16.05 29.61
C ALA A 272 -7.63 16.20 28.31
N GLU A 273 -6.78 15.22 27.97
CA GLU A 273 -6.00 15.16 26.71
C GLU A 273 -6.90 15.18 25.45
N LEU A 274 -8.19 14.91 25.60
CA LEU A 274 -9.17 14.84 24.52
C LEU A 274 -10.18 15.99 24.55
N GLY A 275 -9.94 17.02 25.37
CA GLY A 275 -10.86 18.14 25.54
C GLY A 275 -12.17 17.73 26.23
N GLY A 276 -12.11 16.80 27.20
CA GLY A 276 -13.27 16.39 27.99
C GLY A 276 -14.15 15.32 27.35
N ARG A 277 -13.72 14.69 26.24
CA ARG A 277 -14.46 13.56 25.67
C ARG A 277 -14.51 12.40 26.67
N SER A 278 -15.70 11.85 26.91
CA SER A 278 -15.93 10.74 27.83
C SER A 278 -15.58 9.36 27.25
N ALA A 279 -15.37 9.26 25.94
CA ALA A 279 -15.00 8.00 25.31
C ALA A 279 -14.13 8.19 24.05
N VAL A 280 -13.24 7.22 23.82
CA VAL A 280 -12.59 6.99 22.52
C VAL A 280 -12.70 5.53 22.16
N ARG A 281 -13.16 5.27 20.94
CA ARG A 281 -13.48 3.91 20.51
C ARG A 281 -12.96 3.65 19.12
N GLU A 282 -12.38 2.48 18.95
CA GLU A 282 -12.14 1.84 17.68
C GLU A 282 -12.71 0.41 17.77
N LYS A 283 -13.73 0.13 16.96
CA LYS A 283 -14.52 -1.11 17.07
C LYS A 283 -13.87 -2.30 16.38
N THR A 284 -12.98 -2.03 15.43
CA THR A 284 -12.31 -3.03 14.59
C THR A 284 -10.82 -2.76 14.58
N PHE A 285 -9.99 -3.79 14.50
CA PHE A 285 -8.55 -3.59 14.35
C PHE A 285 -8.23 -2.70 13.15
N LYS A 286 -7.48 -1.62 13.41
CA LYS A 286 -6.94 -0.74 12.39
C LYS A 286 -5.45 -0.52 12.62
N VAL A 287 -4.75 -0.23 11.53
CA VAL A 287 -3.35 0.17 11.57
C VAL A 287 -3.23 1.54 12.22
N TYR A 288 -2.38 1.64 13.25
CA TYR A 288 -2.08 2.89 13.90
C TYR A 288 -0.57 3.10 14.07
N PRO A 289 -0.11 4.36 14.09
CA PRO A 289 1.28 4.64 14.39
C PRO A 289 1.54 4.51 15.89
N ARG A 290 2.82 4.30 16.27
CA ARG A 290 3.27 4.17 17.66
C ARG A 290 2.73 5.25 18.62
N PRO A 291 2.68 6.55 18.25
CA PRO A 291 2.12 7.58 19.13
C PRO A 291 0.65 7.35 19.54
N MET A 292 -0.14 6.62 18.74
CA MET A 292 -1.51 6.28 19.13
C MET A 292 -1.54 5.20 20.22
N LEU A 293 -0.66 4.20 20.14
CA LEU A 293 -0.51 3.20 21.20
C LEU A 293 -0.06 3.88 22.50
N GLU A 294 0.96 4.73 22.43
CA GLU A 294 1.45 5.48 23.60
C GLU A 294 0.36 6.35 24.22
N ARG A 295 -0.47 6.98 23.38
CA ARG A 295 -1.66 7.71 23.84
C ARG A 295 -2.65 6.78 24.54
N ALA A 296 -3.00 5.65 23.95
CA ALA A 296 -3.93 4.70 24.55
C ALA A 296 -3.42 4.19 25.91
N LEU A 297 -2.12 3.91 26.03
CA LEU A 297 -1.48 3.50 27.29
C LEU A 297 -1.49 4.61 28.35
N ARG A 298 -1.40 5.89 27.97
CA ARG A 298 -1.56 7.01 28.92
C ARG A 298 -3.00 7.19 29.39
N LEU A 299 -3.97 6.97 28.52
CA LEU A 299 -5.39 7.15 28.84
C LEU A 299 -5.98 5.99 29.63
N LEU A 300 -5.48 4.77 29.43
CA LEU A 300 -6.03 3.55 30.03
C LEU A 300 -6.05 3.57 31.59
N PRO A 301 -5.04 4.09 32.32
CA PRO A 301 -5.11 4.23 33.79
C PRO A 301 -6.20 5.19 34.27
N GLU A 302 -6.56 6.19 33.47
CA GLU A 302 -7.61 7.15 33.81
C GLU A 302 -9.02 6.61 33.47
N ALA A 303 -9.07 5.48 32.77
CA ALA A 303 -10.29 4.90 32.26
C ALA A 303 -10.99 4.04 33.32
N THR A 304 -12.28 3.82 33.08
CA THR A 304 -13.15 2.91 33.84
C THR A 304 -12.68 1.45 33.71
N ALA A 305 -12.98 0.62 34.71
CA ALA A 305 -12.50 -0.76 34.77
C ALA A 305 -13.00 -1.66 33.61
N ASP A 306 -14.12 -1.30 32.95
CA ASP A 306 -14.62 -1.98 31.75
C ASP A 306 -13.92 -1.54 30.45
N SER A 307 -12.98 -0.59 30.53
CA SER A 307 -12.21 -0.13 29.38
C SER A 307 -11.18 -1.16 28.93
N THR A 308 -11.01 -1.27 27.63
CA THR A 308 -10.11 -2.27 27.02
C THR A 308 -9.24 -1.66 25.93
N LEU A 309 -7.98 -2.07 25.90
CA LEU A 309 -7.05 -1.88 24.80
C LEU A 309 -6.61 -3.25 24.28
N GLU A 310 -6.91 -3.53 23.01
CA GLU A 310 -6.47 -4.72 22.31
C GLU A 310 -5.40 -4.34 21.28
N ILE A 311 -4.25 -5.03 21.35
CA ILE A 311 -3.10 -4.85 20.47
C ILE A 311 -2.92 -6.17 19.71
N ARG A 312 -2.92 -6.12 18.38
CA ARG A 312 -2.68 -7.29 17.54
C ARG A 312 -1.35 -7.20 16.82
N ASN A 313 -0.54 -8.27 16.91
CA ASN A 313 0.78 -8.35 16.28
C ASN A 313 0.72 -8.99 14.88
N HIS A 314 1.89 -9.15 14.24
CA HIS A 314 2.02 -9.72 12.89
C HIS A 314 1.63 -11.20 12.78
N ARG A 315 1.57 -11.93 13.90
CA ARG A 315 1.07 -13.32 13.97
C ARG A 315 -0.42 -13.41 14.24
N ARG A 316 -1.12 -12.27 14.26
CA ARG A 316 -2.53 -12.12 14.61
C ARG A 316 -2.88 -12.50 16.06
N GLU A 317 -1.88 -12.66 16.92
CA GLU A 317 -2.08 -12.81 18.35
C GLU A 317 -2.60 -11.49 18.90
N VAL A 318 -3.43 -11.55 19.95
CA VAL A 318 -4.03 -10.36 20.57
C VAL A 318 -3.61 -10.28 22.03
N LEU A 319 -2.99 -9.15 22.39
CA LEU A 319 -2.75 -8.75 23.76
C LEU A 319 -3.87 -7.80 24.19
N THR A 320 -4.66 -8.22 25.16
CA THR A 320 -5.69 -7.40 25.79
C THR A 320 -5.17 -6.83 27.10
N LEU A 321 -5.35 -5.52 27.28
CA LEU A 321 -5.02 -4.76 28.48
C LEU A 321 -6.26 -4.04 28.99
N THR A 322 -6.44 -4.08 30.29
CA THR A 322 -7.41 -3.32 31.09
C THR A 322 -6.65 -2.39 32.04
N PRO A 323 -7.30 -1.41 32.71
CA PRO A 323 -6.59 -0.51 33.61
C PRO A 323 -5.75 -1.21 34.70
N PRO A 324 -6.22 -2.32 35.34
CA PRO A 324 -5.42 -3.08 36.31
C PRO A 324 -4.17 -3.76 35.75
N ASP A 325 -4.11 -4.02 34.44
CA ASP A 325 -2.99 -4.75 33.82
C ASP A 325 -1.74 -3.86 33.62
N LEU A 326 -1.85 -2.56 33.87
CA LEU A 326 -0.76 -1.62 33.67
C LEU A 326 0.20 -1.60 34.86
N ALA A 327 1.43 -2.05 34.61
CA ALA A 327 2.51 -2.10 35.59
C ALA A 327 3.81 -1.50 35.02
N PRO A 328 4.80 -1.17 35.87
CA PRO A 328 6.14 -0.88 35.40
C PRO A 328 6.67 -2.04 34.54
N GLY A 329 6.97 -1.76 33.27
CA GLY A 329 7.46 -2.77 32.31
C GLY A 329 6.46 -3.18 31.23
N THR A 330 5.17 -2.83 31.33
CA THR A 330 4.16 -3.18 30.32
C THR A 330 4.55 -2.70 28.91
N ALA A 331 5.19 -1.53 28.78
CA ALA A 331 5.67 -1.03 27.48
C ALA A 331 6.71 -1.97 26.84
N ALA A 332 7.67 -2.47 27.62
CA ALA A 332 8.70 -3.40 27.14
C ALA A 332 8.11 -4.77 26.80
N GLU A 333 7.08 -5.20 27.53
CA GLU A 333 6.32 -6.42 27.22
C GLU A 333 5.55 -6.30 25.90
N ILE A 334 4.89 -5.16 25.67
CA ILE A 334 4.23 -4.87 24.38
C ILE A 334 5.25 -4.89 23.25
N ASP A 335 6.42 -4.28 23.41
CA ASP A 335 7.46 -4.29 22.38
C ASP A 335 7.93 -5.71 22.05
N ARG A 336 8.14 -6.55 23.08
CA ARG A 336 8.48 -7.97 22.90
C ARG A 336 7.36 -8.72 22.17
N PHE A 337 6.11 -8.49 22.54
CA PHE A 337 4.93 -9.09 21.93
C PHE A 337 4.78 -8.71 20.44
N LEU A 338 5.01 -7.43 20.10
CA LEU A 338 4.93 -6.94 18.72
C LEU A 338 6.00 -7.57 17.81
N LEU A 339 7.17 -7.85 18.37
CA LEU A 339 8.27 -8.58 17.71
C LEU A 339 8.04 -10.10 17.67
N GLY A 340 6.94 -10.62 18.23
CA GLY A 340 6.60 -12.05 18.24
C GLY A 340 7.30 -12.86 19.34
N GLY A 341 7.81 -12.20 20.38
CA GLY A 341 8.28 -12.86 21.59
C GLY A 341 7.13 -13.22 22.54
N PRO A 342 7.35 -14.14 23.50
CA PRO A 342 6.32 -14.58 24.43
C PRO A 342 5.89 -13.45 25.38
N VAL A 343 4.60 -13.46 25.73
CA VAL A 343 4.00 -12.62 26.78
C VAL A 343 4.37 -13.25 28.13
N LEU A 344 4.99 -12.48 29.02
CA LEU A 344 5.41 -12.96 30.34
C LEU A 344 4.37 -12.47 31.35
N ARG A 345 3.26 -13.20 31.46
CA ARG A 345 2.23 -12.91 32.47
C ARG A 345 2.59 -13.47 33.82
#